data_AF-A0A135RN11-F1
#
_entry.id   AF-A0A135RN11-F1
#
_cell.length_a   1.000
_cell.length_b   1.000
_cell.length_c   1.000
_cell.angle_alpha   90.00
_cell.angle_beta   90.00
_cell.angle_gamma   90.00
#
_symmetry.space_group_name_H-M   'P 1'
#
loop_
_entity.id
_entity.type
_entity.pdbx_description
1 polymer ?
#
loop_
_entity_poly.entity_id
_entity_poly.type
_entity_poly.pdbx_seq_one_letter_code
_entity_poly.pdbx_strand_id
1 'polypeptide(L)'
;MTPSNGSTELWLGTHAPYLLPASPSPSSSSSTATTTPSPSYTGTILPSGIAAQQGTHGTRASGRINPPLLDLRRAVRPPSQPTVEKGSVVIRDLRLWHAGMPNATPDMRVMLAMIHFAGWYRNPMRLQFAEDVRPLLEGETGKNNDLDLEIPVNWTTREEALKTYLGRGFGNSYDFDQEK
;
A
#
# COMPACT_ATOMS: atom_id res chain seq x y z
N MET A 1 3.42 -9.51 15.57
CA MET A 1 3.23 -8.07 15.84
C MET A 1 1.84 -7.84 16.42
N THR A 2 1.74 -6.92 17.35
CA THR A 2 0.54 -6.48 18.08
C THR A 2 0.50 -4.95 18.06
N PRO A 3 -0.63 -4.32 18.40
CA PRO A 3 -0.68 -2.87 18.58
C PRO A 3 0.42 -2.33 19.52
N SER A 4 0.70 -3.05 20.60
CA SER A 4 1.72 -2.64 21.60
C SER A 4 3.15 -2.61 21.04
N ASN A 5 3.49 -3.49 20.09
CA ASN A 5 4.82 -3.52 19.46
C ASN A 5 4.86 -2.88 18.06
N GLY A 6 3.93 -1.97 17.78
CA GLY A 6 3.94 -1.16 16.57
C GLY A 6 3.48 -1.92 15.33
N SER A 7 2.46 -2.78 15.45
CA SER A 7 1.82 -3.34 14.25
C SER A 7 1.24 -2.23 13.37
N THR A 8 1.22 -2.47 12.07
CA THR A 8 0.77 -1.50 11.07
C THR A 8 -0.70 -1.14 11.27
N GLU A 9 -1.01 0.16 11.29
CA GLU A 9 -2.37 0.67 11.19
C GLU A 9 -2.85 0.59 9.73
N LEU A 10 -4.05 0.05 9.50
CA LEU A 10 -4.65 -0.17 8.18
C LEU A 10 -6.02 0.50 8.07
N TRP A 11 -6.22 1.29 7.03
CA TRP A 11 -7.49 1.97 6.77
C TRP A 11 -8.29 1.20 5.71
N LEU A 12 -9.02 0.18 6.14
CA LEU A 12 -9.70 -0.75 5.22
C LEU A 12 -10.68 -0.02 4.29
N GLY A 13 -10.60 -0.31 2.98
CA GLY A 13 -11.46 0.26 1.94
C GLY A 13 -10.98 1.57 1.30
N THR A 14 -9.75 2.03 1.58
CA THR A 14 -9.19 3.26 1.00
C THR A 14 -8.33 3.05 -0.26
N HIS A 15 -8.25 1.81 -0.75
CA HIS A 15 -7.50 1.45 -1.95
C HIS A 15 -8.20 1.89 -3.25
N ALA A 16 -9.45 2.33 -3.18
CA ALA A 16 -10.24 2.87 -4.29
C ALA A 16 -11.02 4.10 -3.81
N PRO A 17 -11.44 5.00 -4.73
CA PRO A 17 -12.28 6.13 -4.38
C PRO A 17 -13.58 5.64 -3.72
N TYR A 18 -13.99 6.33 -2.65
CA TYR A 18 -15.13 5.92 -1.85
C TYR A 18 -16.15 7.05 -1.80
N LEU A 19 -17.40 6.76 -2.18
CA LEU A 19 -18.48 7.71 -2.04
C LEU A 19 -18.93 7.77 -0.58
N LEU A 20 -18.89 8.97 0.02
CA LEU A 20 -19.41 9.15 1.36
C LEU A 20 -20.92 8.86 1.40
N PRO A 21 -21.42 8.15 2.42
CA PRO A 21 -22.84 8.08 2.65
C PRO A 21 -23.37 9.50 2.86
N ALA A 22 -24.49 9.83 2.22
CA ALA A 22 -25.14 11.11 2.43
C ALA A 22 -25.46 11.29 3.92
N SER A 23 -25.18 12.46 4.47
CA SER A 23 -25.68 12.83 5.80
C SER A 23 -27.21 12.69 5.80
N PRO A 24 -27.83 12.12 6.84
CA PRO A 24 -29.28 12.12 6.94
C PRO A 24 -29.76 13.58 6.96
N SER A 25 -30.40 14.03 5.88
CA SER A 25 -31.09 15.32 5.87
C SER A 25 -32.18 15.29 6.95
N PRO A 26 -32.36 16.36 7.75
CA PRO A 26 -33.55 16.47 8.58
C PRO A 26 -34.77 16.43 7.64
N SER A 27 -35.60 15.42 7.79
CA SER A 27 -36.77 15.21 6.94
C SER A 27 -37.78 16.35 7.14
N SER A 28 -37.79 17.32 6.23
CA SER A 28 -38.95 18.19 6.04
C SER A 28 -39.96 17.43 5.17
N SER A 29 -41.06 17.03 5.77
CA SER A 29 -42.20 16.42 5.09
C SER A 29 -42.87 17.44 4.17
N SER A 30 -42.73 17.27 2.85
CA SER A 30 -43.71 17.78 1.90
C SER A 30 -43.77 16.87 0.67
N SER A 31 -44.90 16.19 0.53
CA SER A 31 -45.23 15.28 -0.54
C SER A 31 -45.76 16.02 -1.77
N THR A 32 -45.07 15.94 -2.91
CA THR A 32 -45.71 15.97 -4.24
C THR A 32 -44.83 15.28 -5.29
N ALA A 33 -45.47 14.75 -6.32
CA ALA A 33 -45.05 13.58 -7.08
C ALA A 33 -44.20 13.83 -8.34
N THR A 34 -43.52 12.75 -8.75
CA THR A 34 -43.17 12.31 -10.11
C THR A 34 -42.19 13.13 -10.96
N THR A 35 -40.94 12.64 -11.02
CA THR A 35 -40.14 12.38 -12.24
C THR A 35 -38.98 11.51 -11.80
N THR A 36 -38.74 10.34 -12.39
CA THR A 36 -37.60 9.46 -12.02
C THR A 36 -36.30 10.04 -12.60
N PRO A 37 -35.39 10.62 -11.79
CA PRO A 37 -34.07 10.99 -12.29
C PRO A 37 -33.18 9.74 -12.23
N SER A 38 -32.30 9.58 -13.21
CA SER A 38 -31.12 8.72 -13.05
C SER A 38 -30.44 9.10 -11.73
N PRO A 39 -29.99 8.16 -10.87
CA PRO A 39 -29.47 8.50 -9.55
C PRO A 39 -28.18 9.33 -9.72
N SER A 40 -28.32 10.65 -9.69
CA SER A 40 -27.20 11.56 -9.49
C SER A 40 -26.76 11.34 -8.05
N TYR A 41 -25.70 10.57 -7.85
CA TYR A 41 -25.07 10.46 -6.54
C TYR A 41 -24.41 11.80 -6.21
N THR A 42 -25.16 12.69 -5.55
CA THR A 42 -24.69 13.99 -5.04
C THR A 42 -23.87 13.81 -3.75
N GLY A 43 -22.94 12.85 -3.76
CA GLY A 43 -22.10 12.53 -2.61
C GLY A 43 -20.67 13.03 -2.80
N THR A 44 -20.02 13.43 -1.71
CA THR A 44 -18.59 13.73 -1.70
C THR A 44 -17.79 12.43 -1.89
N ILE A 45 -16.91 12.40 -2.89
CA ILE A 45 -16.01 11.28 -3.13
C ILE A 45 -14.72 11.51 -2.33
N LEU A 46 -14.37 10.56 -1.46
CA LEU A 46 -13.02 10.48 -0.91
C LEU A 46 -12.08 9.95 -2.00
N PRO A 47 -11.04 10.70 -2.39
CA PRO A 47 -10.07 10.22 -3.37
C PRO A 47 -9.23 9.07 -2.80
N SER A 48 -8.54 8.36 -3.69
CA SER A 48 -7.53 7.34 -3.35
C SER A 48 -6.24 7.59 -4.13
N GLY A 49 -5.15 6.90 -3.77
CA GLY A 49 -3.86 7.06 -4.45
C GLY A 49 -3.28 8.46 -4.29
N ILE A 50 -2.59 8.97 -5.32
CA ILE A 50 -1.91 10.26 -5.29
C ILE A 50 -2.86 11.42 -4.96
N ALA A 51 -4.10 11.39 -5.46
CA ALA A 51 -5.10 12.43 -5.21
C ALA A 51 -5.52 12.55 -3.73
N ALA A 52 -5.25 11.52 -2.91
CA ALA A 52 -5.49 11.55 -1.46
C ALA A 52 -4.27 12.01 -0.64
N GLN A 53 -3.13 12.18 -1.31
CA GLN A 53 -1.85 12.45 -0.66
C GLN A 53 -1.50 13.94 -0.73
N GLN A 54 -0.66 14.37 0.19
CA GLN A 54 -0.01 15.67 0.22
C GLN A 54 1.49 15.50 0.47
N GLY A 55 2.27 16.51 0.08
CA GLY A 55 3.72 16.54 0.21
C GLY A 55 4.44 16.13 -1.07
N THR A 56 5.61 16.72 -1.28
CA THR A 56 6.45 16.48 -2.47
C THR A 56 7.13 15.12 -2.37
N HIS A 57 7.25 14.40 -3.51
CA HIS A 57 8.04 13.18 -3.63
C HIS A 57 9.48 13.40 -3.08
N GLY A 58 10.01 12.42 -2.35
CA GLY A 58 11.36 12.48 -1.77
C GLY A 58 11.51 13.28 -0.46
N THR A 59 10.47 13.97 0.01
CA THR A 59 10.48 14.61 1.34
C THR A 59 10.13 13.63 2.45
N ARG A 60 10.49 13.93 3.71
CA ARG A 60 10.17 13.09 4.89
C ARG A 60 8.66 12.79 5.03
N ALA A 61 7.79 13.65 4.50
CA ALA A 61 6.34 13.50 4.52
C ALA A 61 5.73 13.15 3.16
N SER A 62 6.55 12.70 2.20
CA SER A 62 6.08 12.25 0.89
C SER A 62 5.03 11.15 1.03
N GLY A 63 3.92 11.28 0.29
CA GLY A 63 2.83 10.29 0.27
C GLY A 63 1.93 10.30 1.51
N ARG A 64 2.04 11.31 2.39
CA ARG A 64 1.17 11.44 3.57
C ARG A 64 -0.27 11.71 3.13
N ILE A 65 -1.23 11.01 3.73
CA ILE A 65 -2.65 11.28 3.48
C ILE A 65 -3.05 12.66 4.03
N ASN A 66 -3.84 13.40 3.26
CA ASN A 66 -4.38 14.71 3.64
C ASN A 66 -5.23 14.59 4.93
N PRO A 67 -4.89 15.28 6.04
CA PRO A 67 -5.53 15.08 7.34
C PRO A 67 -7.07 15.19 7.34
N PRO A 68 -7.70 16.19 6.70
CA PRO A 68 -9.16 16.22 6.51
C PRO A 68 -9.78 14.93 5.96
N LEU A 69 -9.08 14.22 5.06
CA LEU A 69 -9.58 12.95 4.51
C LEU A 69 -9.54 11.81 5.53
N LEU A 70 -8.60 11.85 6.48
CA LEU A 70 -8.55 10.90 7.58
C LEU A 70 -9.76 11.07 8.51
N ASP A 71 -10.15 12.31 8.80
CA ASP A 71 -11.31 12.60 9.66
C ASP A 71 -12.61 12.15 8.99
N LEU A 72 -12.78 12.47 7.71
CA LEU A 72 -13.92 11.99 6.93
C LEU A 72 -13.97 10.46 6.87
N ARG A 73 -12.81 9.80 6.69
CA ARG A 73 -12.78 8.34 6.67
C ARG A 73 -13.09 7.76 8.04
N ARG A 74 -12.57 8.34 9.13
CA ARG A 74 -12.78 7.87 10.50
C ARG A 74 -14.26 7.89 10.90
N ALA A 75 -15.02 8.89 10.41
CA ALA A 75 -16.46 8.98 10.62
C ALA A 75 -17.25 7.83 9.98
N VAL A 76 -16.76 7.25 8.88
CA VAL A 76 -17.38 6.10 8.20
C VAL A 76 -16.85 4.78 8.75
N ARG A 77 -15.52 4.66 8.80
CA ARG A 77 -14.81 3.48 9.27
C ARG A 77 -13.43 3.88 9.79
N PRO A 78 -13.19 3.80 11.12
CA PRO A 78 -11.88 4.05 11.69
C PRO A 78 -10.85 3.00 11.24
N PRO A 79 -9.54 3.29 11.37
CA PRO A 79 -8.52 2.31 11.05
C PRO A 79 -8.55 1.10 11.98
N SER A 80 -8.00 0.00 11.49
CA SER A 80 -7.72 -1.22 12.27
C SER A 80 -6.23 -1.38 12.48
N GLN A 81 -5.81 -1.79 13.67
CA GLN A 81 -4.43 -2.15 13.96
C GLN A 81 -4.39 -3.62 14.43
N PRO A 82 -4.30 -4.60 13.50
CA PRO A 82 -4.43 -6.00 13.85
C PRO A 82 -3.20 -6.56 14.59
N THR A 83 -3.43 -7.62 15.35
CA THR A 83 -2.38 -8.54 15.79
C THR A 83 -2.14 -9.56 14.68
N VAL A 84 -0.89 -9.73 14.29
CA VAL A 84 -0.45 -10.64 13.22
C VAL A 84 0.65 -11.53 13.76
N GLU A 85 0.44 -12.83 13.77
CA GLU A 85 1.38 -13.80 14.33
C GLU A 85 2.61 -13.99 13.42
N LYS A 86 3.71 -14.49 13.99
CA LYS A 86 4.91 -14.81 13.22
C LYS A 86 4.59 -15.94 12.24
N GLY A 87 4.96 -15.77 10.98
CA GLY A 87 4.65 -16.73 9.90
C GLY A 87 3.38 -16.39 9.13
N SER A 88 2.55 -15.47 9.61
CA SER A 88 1.43 -14.95 8.83
C SER A 88 1.89 -14.04 7.70
N VAL A 89 1.15 -14.04 6.58
CA VAL A 89 1.35 -13.14 5.44
C VAL A 89 0.19 -12.16 5.36
N VAL A 90 0.51 -10.87 5.19
CA VAL A 90 -0.49 -9.82 4.93
C VAL A 90 -0.40 -9.40 3.47
N ILE A 91 -1.46 -9.65 2.71
CA ILE A 91 -1.60 -9.20 1.33
C ILE A 91 -2.47 -7.94 1.34
N ARG A 92 -2.00 -6.87 0.69
CA ARG A 92 -2.74 -5.61 0.58
C ARG A 92 -2.46 -4.92 -0.76
N ASP A 93 -3.45 -4.17 -1.24
CA ASP A 93 -3.25 -3.21 -2.31
C ASP A 93 -2.23 -2.15 -1.86
N LEU A 94 -1.31 -1.77 -2.74
CA LEU A 94 -0.26 -0.79 -2.44
C LEU A 94 -0.86 0.58 -2.05
N ARG A 95 -2.03 0.91 -2.60
CA ARG A 95 -2.77 2.18 -2.38
C ARG A 95 -3.55 2.21 -1.07
N LEU A 96 -3.70 1.08 -0.38
CA LEU A 96 -4.37 1.04 0.92
C LEU A 96 -3.66 1.98 1.89
N TRP A 97 -4.37 2.95 2.47
CA TRP A 97 -3.75 3.84 3.44
C TRP A 97 -3.34 3.06 4.69
N HIS A 98 -2.12 3.31 5.15
CA HIS A 98 -1.53 2.62 6.27
C HIS A 98 -0.47 3.49 6.95
N ALA A 99 -0.16 3.15 8.20
CA ALA A 99 0.91 3.81 8.95
C ALA A 99 1.65 2.79 9.83
N GLY A 100 2.98 2.91 9.88
CA GLY A 100 3.77 2.23 10.91
C GLY A 100 3.51 2.91 12.25
N MET A 101 3.08 2.15 13.25
CA MET A 101 2.78 2.69 14.58
C MET A 101 3.98 2.58 15.51
N PRO A 102 4.11 3.45 16.53
CA PRO A 102 5.19 3.38 17.51
C PRO A 102 5.28 2.01 18.16
N ASN A 103 6.50 1.47 18.26
CA ASN A 103 6.80 0.29 19.06
C ASN A 103 7.20 0.74 20.47
N ALA A 104 6.36 0.49 21.46
CA ALA A 104 6.61 0.86 22.86
C ALA A 104 7.29 -0.26 23.67
N THR A 105 7.63 -1.38 23.02
CA THR A 105 8.28 -2.53 23.65
C THR A 105 9.79 -2.51 23.42
N PRO A 106 10.60 -3.19 24.26
CA PRO A 106 12.03 -3.33 24.03
C PRO A 106 12.37 -4.24 22.84
N ASP A 107 11.42 -5.07 22.40
CA ASP A 107 11.64 -6.04 21.33
C ASP A 107 11.64 -5.38 19.95
N MET A 108 12.66 -5.67 19.15
CA MET A 108 12.75 -5.16 17.78
C MET A 108 11.71 -5.83 16.87
N ARG A 109 10.96 -5.02 16.12
CA ARG A 109 9.91 -5.47 15.20
C ARG A 109 10.44 -5.51 13.76
N VAL A 110 10.71 -6.70 13.23
CA VAL A 110 11.14 -6.90 11.84
C VAL A 110 9.96 -7.32 10.96
N MET A 111 9.84 -6.73 9.76
CA MET A 111 8.90 -7.16 8.72
C MET A 111 9.65 -7.30 7.40
N LEU A 112 9.31 -8.32 6.63
CA LEU A 112 9.71 -8.45 5.23
C LEU A 112 8.59 -7.92 4.35
N ALA A 113 8.93 -7.12 3.36
CA ALA A 113 7.98 -6.54 2.42
C ALA A 113 8.36 -6.96 0.99
N MET A 114 7.36 -7.43 0.25
CA MET A 114 7.45 -7.74 -1.17
C MET A 114 6.31 -7.01 -1.87
N ILE A 115 6.58 -6.43 -3.03
CA ILE A 115 5.57 -5.72 -3.83
C ILE A 115 5.53 -6.41 -5.20
N HIS A 116 4.34 -6.84 -5.59
CA HIS A 116 4.09 -7.45 -6.89
C HIS A 116 3.40 -6.43 -7.78
N PHE A 117 3.91 -6.26 -8.99
CA PHE A 117 3.32 -5.39 -10.00
C PHE A 117 2.84 -6.26 -11.17
N ALA A 118 1.80 -5.79 -11.87
CA ALA A 118 1.42 -6.44 -13.12
C ALA A 118 2.56 -6.31 -14.14
N GLY A 119 2.79 -7.30 -15.00
CA GLY A 119 3.93 -7.29 -15.94
C GLY A 119 3.95 -6.10 -16.91
N TRP A 120 2.78 -5.51 -17.20
CA TRP A 120 2.66 -4.29 -18.02
C TRP A 120 2.84 -2.99 -17.21
N TYR A 121 2.97 -3.08 -15.89
CA TYR A 121 3.22 -1.94 -15.02
C TYR A 121 4.73 -1.65 -15.02
N ARG A 122 5.12 -0.61 -15.75
CA ARG A 122 6.51 -0.23 -16.08
C ARG A 122 7.31 0.30 -14.89
N ASN A 123 7.40 -0.48 -13.83
CA ASN A 123 8.20 -0.15 -12.65
C ASN A 123 9.69 -0.41 -12.96
N PRO A 124 10.57 0.59 -12.85
CA PRO A 124 11.99 0.44 -13.15
C PRO A 124 12.79 -0.31 -12.06
N MET A 125 12.16 -0.61 -10.92
CA MET A 125 12.84 -1.23 -9.79
C MET A 125 13.41 -2.61 -10.16
N ARG A 126 14.72 -2.73 -9.97
CA ARG A 126 15.44 -4.02 -10.05
C ARG A 126 16.08 -4.31 -8.71
N LEU A 127 15.90 -5.54 -8.23
CA LEU A 127 16.58 -6.04 -7.05
C LEU A 127 18.04 -6.35 -7.38
N GLN A 128 18.90 -6.47 -6.38
CA GLN A 128 20.23 -7.02 -6.57
C GLN A 128 20.36 -8.28 -5.72
N PHE A 129 20.72 -9.38 -6.37
CA PHE A 129 21.00 -10.65 -5.71
C PHE A 129 22.36 -11.18 -6.12
N ALA A 130 22.94 -11.99 -5.24
CA ALA A 130 24.15 -12.73 -5.55
C ALA A 130 23.85 -13.84 -6.57
N GLU A 131 24.79 -14.11 -7.46
CA GLU A 131 24.65 -15.14 -8.50
C GLU A 131 24.40 -16.55 -7.93
N ASP A 132 24.88 -16.82 -6.72
CA ASP A 132 24.73 -18.12 -6.06
C ASP A 132 23.29 -18.44 -5.62
N VAL A 133 22.41 -17.44 -5.49
CA VAL A 133 20.97 -17.66 -5.24
C VAL A 133 20.13 -17.72 -6.51
N ARG A 134 20.74 -17.50 -7.69
CA ARG A 134 20.04 -17.52 -8.97
C ARG A 134 19.30 -18.83 -9.26
N PRO A 135 19.87 -20.03 -9.00
CA PRO A 135 19.15 -21.29 -9.22
C PRO A 135 17.87 -21.43 -8.38
N LEU A 136 17.85 -20.84 -7.17
CA LEU A 136 16.65 -20.82 -6.33
C LEU A 136 15.55 -19.96 -6.96
N LEU A 137 15.91 -18.78 -7.47
CA LEU A 137 14.94 -17.87 -8.07
C LEU A 137 14.41 -18.42 -9.40
N GLU A 138 15.30 -18.84 -10.30
CA GLU A 138 14.89 -19.39 -11.60
C GLU A 138 14.19 -20.76 -11.48
N GLY A 139 14.45 -21.52 -10.41
CA GLY A 139 13.74 -22.76 -10.13
C GLY A 139 12.28 -22.54 -9.73
N GLU A 140 12.00 -21.45 -8.99
CA GLU A 140 10.64 -21.09 -8.55
C GLU A 140 9.87 -20.30 -9.62
N THR A 141 10.56 -19.55 -10.48
CA THR A 141 9.95 -18.64 -11.49
C THR A 141 10.14 -19.09 -12.94
N GLY A 142 10.75 -20.25 -13.18
CA GLY A 142 11.10 -20.72 -14.52
C GLY A 142 9.95 -21.40 -15.27
N LYS A 143 10.15 -21.58 -16.58
CA LYS A 143 9.26 -22.20 -17.61
C LYS A 143 8.65 -23.58 -17.28
N ASN A 144 8.96 -24.16 -16.12
CA ASN A 144 8.48 -25.46 -15.65
C ASN A 144 7.39 -25.35 -14.56
N ASN A 145 6.97 -24.13 -14.21
CA ASN A 145 5.88 -23.87 -13.27
C ASN A 145 4.85 -22.92 -13.91
N ASP A 146 3.56 -23.13 -13.63
CA ASP A 146 2.43 -22.32 -14.14
C ASP A 146 2.40 -20.86 -13.62
N LEU A 147 3.41 -20.45 -12.85
CA LEU A 147 3.50 -19.14 -12.22
C LEU A 147 4.44 -18.27 -13.07
N ASP A 148 3.89 -17.59 -14.08
CA ASP A 148 4.55 -16.60 -14.93
C ASP A 148 4.94 -15.34 -14.12
N LEU A 149 5.81 -15.51 -13.11
CA LEU A 149 6.24 -14.49 -12.18
C LEU A 149 7.65 -14.00 -12.53
N GLU A 150 7.77 -12.75 -12.95
CA GLU A 150 9.07 -12.13 -13.19
C GLU A 150 9.66 -11.54 -11.89
N ILE A 151 10.97 -11.74 -11.68
CA ILE A 151 11.74 -11.04 -10.65
C ILE A 151 12.85 -10.25 -11.37
N PRO A 152 12.71 -8.92 -11.53
CA PRO A 152 13.74 -8.09 -12.14
C PRO A 152 14.98 -8.00 -11.24
N VAL A 153 16.10 -8.61 -11.65
CA VAL A 153 17.34 -8.69 -10.86
C VAL A 153 18.54 -8.16 -11.64
N ASN A 154 19.41 -7.43 -10.95
CA ASN A 154 20.80 -7.18 -11.34
C ASN A 154 21.67 -8.16 -10.54
N TRP A 155 22.39 -9.04 -11.23
CA TRP A 155 23.23 -10.05 -10.56
C TRP A 155 24.56 -9.46 -10.12
N THR A 156 25.11 -9.98 -9.02
CA THR A 156 26.44 -9.59 -8.50
C THR A 156 27.12 -10.75 -7.77
N THR A 157 28.34 -10.56 -7.30
CA THR A 157 29.04 -11.57 -6.48
C THR A 157 28.47 -11.62 -5.06
N ARG A 158 28.59 -12.78 -4.40
CA ARG A 158 28.17 -12.94 -2.99
C ARG A 158 28.84 -11.93 -2.06
N GLU A 159 30.14 -11.68 -2.26
CA GLU A 159 30.92 -10.73 -1.48
C GLU A 159 30.36 -9.31 -1.61
N GLU A 160 30.10 -8.87 -2.84
CA GLU A 160 29.58 -7.53 -3.11
C GLU A 160 28.14 -7.35 -2.59
N ALA A 161 27.30 -8.38 -2.73
CA ALA A 161 25.96 -8.38 -2.15
C ALA A 161 25.99 -8.22 -0.62
N LEU A 162 26.81 -9.03 0.08
CA LEU A 162 26.95 -8.96 1.55
C LEU A 162 27.57 -7.65 2.03
N LYS A 163 28.44 -7.04 1.22
CA LYS A 163 29.04 -5.74 1.51
C LYS A 163 28.04 -4.59 1.36
N THR A 164 27.14 -4.67 0.38
CA THR A 164 26.31 -3.52 -0.02
C THR A 164 24.83 -3.60 0.34
N TYR A 165 24.30 -4.73 0.81
CA TYR A 165 22.86 -4.91 1.01
C TYR A 165 22.22 -3.90 1.99
N LEU A 166 22.95 -3.39 2.99
CA LEU A 166 22.45 -2.34 3.90
C LEU A 166 22.65 -0.92 3.39
N GLY A 167 23.54 -0.71 2.41
CA GLY A 167 23.92 0.61 1.89
C GLY A 167 23.09 1.08 0.69
N ARG A 168 21.98 0.41 0.40
CA ARG A 168 21.13 0.68 -0.77
C ARG A 168 19.89 1.46 -0.39
N GLY A 169 19.40 2.24 -1.35
CA GLY A 169 18.08 2.83 -1.26
C GLY A 169 17.00 1.75 -1.25
N PHE A 170 15.96 1.93 -0.45
CA PHE A 170 14.77 1.09 -0.41
C PHE A 170 13.53 1.98 -0.31
N GLY A 171 12.37 1.48 -0.75
CA GLY A 171 11.13 2.25 -0.67
C GLY A 171 11.24 3.56 -1.44
N ASN A 172 11.16 4.69 -0.75
CA ASN A 172 11.15 6.05 -1.31
C ASN A 172 12.43 6.46 -2.07
N SER A 173 13.47 5.63 -2.06
CA SER A 173 14.61 5.83 -2.96
C SER A 173 14.31 5.48 -4.43
N TYR A 174 13.20 4.79 -4.69
CA TYR A 174 12.74 4.45 -6.02
C TYR A 174 11.49 5.25 -6.36
N ASP A 175 11.41 5.66 -7.62
CA ASP A 175 10.14 6.07 -8.21
C ASP A 175 9.35 4.80 -8.56
N PHE A 176 8.17 4.67 -7.95
CA PHE A 176 7.26 3.55 -8.22
C PHE A 176 6.27 3.85 -9.34
N ASP A 177 6.28 5.08 -9.88
CA ASP A 177 5.48 5.42 -11.04
C ASP A 177 6.03 4.75 -12.31
N GLN A 178 5.18 4.73 -13.35
CA GLN A 178 5.54 4.12 -14.62
C GLN A 178 6.54 4.99 -15.37
N GLU A 179 7.66 4.40 -15.78
CA GLU A 179 8.54 5.04 -16.76
C GLU A 179 7.86 5.08 -18.14
N LYS A 180 8.19 6.12 -18.92
CA LYS A 180 7.63 6.34 -20.26
C LYS A 180 8.12 5.31 -21.26
#